data_AF-A0A5B6V0G2-F1
#
_entry.id   AF-A0A5B6V0G2-F1
#
_cell.length_a   1.000
_cell.length_b   1.000
_cell.length_c   1.000
_cell.angle_alpha   90.00
_cell.angle_beta   90.00
_cell.angle_gamma   90.00
#
_symmetry.space_group_name_H-M   'P 1'
#
loop_
_entity.id
_entity.type
_entity.pdbx_description
1 polymer ?
#
loop_
_entity_poly.entity_id
_entity_poly.type
_entity_poly.pdbx_seq_one_letter_code
_entity_poly.pdbx_strand_id
1 'polypeptide(L)'
;MRGFERAVEWLRSFVYSNAWDFCVVWKLGDDPSRFIEWKDCCCSGGINVKVEQDKLQLQGPPLCRDAQFQHSIRSKACEALSHFPFAVSLYAGYTLILLKNSLLFSFGHT
;
A
#
# COMPACT_ATOMS: atom_id res chain seq x y z
N MET A 1 14.41 -5.76 -9.12
CA MET A 1 13.06 -5.40 -8.62
C MET A 1 12.43 -6.43 -7.68
N ARG A 2 12.92 -7.68 -7.57
CA ARG A 2 12.32 -8.77 -6.75
C ARG A 2 12.30 -8.58 -5.21
N GLY A 3 12.93 -7.52 -4.68
CA GLY A 3 13.01 -7.29 -3.24
C GLY A 3 11.75 -6.67 -2.63
N PHE A 4 11.03 -5.84 -3.40
CA PHE A 4 9.85 -5.11 -2.93
C PHE A 4 8.64 -6.03 -2.79
N GLU A 5 8.40 -6.88 -3.80
CA GLU A 5 7.30 -7.85 -3.81
C GLU A 5 7.33 -8.77 -2.58
N ARG A 6 8.52 -9.30 -2.25
CA ARG A 6 8.71 -10.12 -1.04
C ARG A 6 8.49 -9.33 0.25
N ALA A 7 8.85 -8.05 0.29
CA ALA A 7 8.58 -7.22 1.47
C ALA A 7 7.08 -7.02 1.67
N VAL A 8 6.32 -6.77 0.61
CA VAL A 8 4.86 -6.61 0.64
C VAL A 8 4.16 -7.89 1.11
N GLU A 9 4.61 -9.05 0.64
CA GLU A 9 4.10 -10.35 1.09
C GLU A 9 4.25 -10.52 2.62
N TRP A 10 5.43 -10.19 3.15
CA TRP A 10 5.68 -10.24 4.59
C TRP A 10 4.83 -9.21 5.36
N LEU A 11 4.69 -8.00 4.83
CA LEU A 11 3.89 -6.93 5.44
C LEU A 11 2.41 -7.30 5.48
N ARG A 12 1.94 -8.04 4.48
CA ARG A 12 0.55 -8.47 4.41
C ARG A 12 0.18 -9.36 5.60
N SER A 13 1.09 -10.20 6.10
CA SER A 13 0.85 -10.97 7.34
C SER A 13 0.51 -10.08 8.54
N PHE A 14 1.04 -8.86 8.62
CA PHE A 14 0.72 -7.90 9.68
C PHE A 14 -0.64 -7.21 9.48
N VAL A 15 -1.03 -6.97 8.23
CA VAL A 15 -2.38 -6.48 7.90
C VAL A 15 -3.41 -7.58 8.17
N TYR A 16 -3.10 -8.83 7.82
CA TYR A 16 -3.94 -10.01 8.11
C TYR A 16 -4.09 -10.30 9.60
N SER A 17 -3.08 -9.98 10.43
CA SER A 17 -3.19 -10.15 11.88
C SER A 17 -4.08 -9.08 12.54
N ASN A 18 -4.75 -8.22 11.76
CA ASN A 18 -5.53 -7.07 12.21
C ASN A 18 -4.74 -6.10 13.10
N ALA A 19 -3.41 -6.13 13.01
CA ALA A 19 -2.55 -5.21 13.74
C ALA A 19 -2.50 -3.84 13.05
N TRP A 20 -2.83 -3.78 11.75
CA TRP A 20 -2.86 -2.58 10.92
C TRP A 20 -3.92 -2.74 9.81
N ASP A 21 -4.54 -1.65 9.39
CA ASP A 21 -5.55 -1.66 8.32
C ASP A 21 -4.93 -1.60 6.92
N PHE A 22 -3.77 -0.96 6.80
CA PHE A 22 -2.99 -0.92 5.57
C PHE A 22 -1.50 -0.72 5.83
N CYS A 23 -0.70 -1.04 4.82
CA CYS A 23 0.73 -0.75 4.76
C CYS A 23 1.11 -0.19 3.39
N VAL A 24 2.01 0.78 3.36
CA VAL A 24 2.64 1.33 2.14
C VAL A 24 4.14 1.06 2.17
N VAL A 25 4.68 0.61 1.05
CA VAL A 25 6.12 0.41 0.83
C VAL A 25 6.66 1.57 0.02
N TRP A 26 7.69 2.21 0.56
CA TRP A 26 8.40 3.30 -0.08
C TRP A 26 9.86 2.93 -0.37
N LYS A 27 10.38 3.48 -1.46
CA LYS A 27 11.81 3.49 -1.78
C LYS A 27 12.35 4.89 -1.52
N LEU A 28 13.54 4.99 -0.94
CA LEU A 28 14.27 6.25 -0.95
C LEU A 28 14.54 6.68 -2.40
N GLY A 29 14.12 7.90 -2.75
CA GLY A 29 14.41 8.49 -4.04
C GLY A 29 15.92 8.69 -4.20
N ASP A 30 16.41 8.60 -5.44
CA ASP A 30 17.82 8.81 -5.75
C ASP A 30 18.17 10.32 -5.82
N ASP A 31 17.19 11.19 -5.63
CA ASP A 31 17.32 12.65 -5.68
C ASP A 31 17.79 13.25 -4.33
N PRO A 32 18.69 14.27 -4.34
CA PRO A 32 19.21 14.92 -3.15
C PRO A 32 18.14 15.56 -2.23
N SER A 33 16.92 15.79 -2.72
CA SER A 33 15.83 16.41 -1.97
C SER A 33 15.13 15.50 -0.95
N ARG A 34 15.62 14.27 -0.75
CA ARG A 34 15.19 13.36 0.33
C ARG A 34 13.68 13.07 0.33
N PHE A 35 13.15 12.77 -0.86
CA PHE A 35 11.81 12.19 -0.99
C PHE A 35 11.86 10.67 -0.94
N ILE A 36 10.75 10.08 -0.52
CA ILE A 36 10.47 8.66 -0.70
C ILE A 36 9.36 8.49 -1.72
N GLU A 37 9.52 7.50 -2.58
CA GLU A 37 8.59 7.17 -3.66
C GLU A 37 7.79 5.93 -3.28
N TRP A 38 6.49 5.97 -3.50
CA TRP A 38 5.61 4.80 -3.36
C TRP A 38 6.06 3.71 -4.34
N LYS A 39 6.24 2.49 -3.85
CA LYS A 39 6.49 1.31 -4.70
C LYS A 39 5.36 0.31 -4.67
N ASP A 40 4.73 0.11 -3.52
CA ASP A 40 3.64 -0.87 -3.38
C ASP A 40 2.82 -0.63 -2.11
N CYS A 41 1.68 -1.31 -1.94
CA CYS A 41 0.89 -1.30 -0.72
C CYS A 41 0.07 -2.58 -0.53
N CYS A 42 -0.42 -2.80 0.69
CA CYS A 42 -1.45 -3.79 0.96
C CYS A 42 -2.51 -3.23 1.93
N CYS A 43 -3.74 -3.74 1.86
CA CYS A 43 -4.83 -3.31 2.72
C CYS A 43 -5.70 -4.49 3.20
N SER A 44 -6.43 -4.27 4.30
CA SER A 44 -7.35 -5.25 4.86
C SER A 44 -8.63 -5.43 4.02
N GLY A 45 -8.91 -4.51 3.08
CA GLY A 45 -10.08 -4.57 2.20
C GLY A 45 -10.06 -5.66 1.13
N GLY A 46 -8.90 -6.25 0.84
CA GLY A 46 -8.77 -7.39 -0.08
C GLY A 46 -9.05 -8.74 0.58
N ILE A 47 -9.16 -8.78 1.91
CA ILE A 47 -9.40 -10.00 2.69
C ILE A 47 -10.88 -10.39 2.51
N ASN A 48 -11.14 -11.55 1.90
CA ASN A 48 -12.46 -12.15 1.60
C ASN A 48 -13.10 -11.89 0.23
N VAL A 49 -12.38 -11.35 -0.76
CA VAL A 49 -12.92 -11.30 -2.11
C VAL A 49 -12.54 -12.56 -2.89
N LYS A 50 -13.44 -13.54 -2.93
CA LYS A 50 -13.44 -14.51 -4.04
C LYS A 50 -13.57 -13.69 -5.31
N VAL A 51 -12.49 -13.59 -6.08
CA VAL A 51 -12.48 -12.93 -7.37
C VAL A 51 -13.31 -13.78 -8.33
N GLU A 52 -14.62 -13.58 -8.34
CA GLU A 52 -15.34 -13.74 -9.61
C GLU A 52 -14.79 -12.61 -10.49
N GLN A 53 -14.01 -13.00 -11.48
CA GLN A 53 -13.55 -12.12 -12.56
C GLN A 53 -14.79 -11.61 -13.29
N ASP A 54 -15.45 -10.61 -12.72
CA ASP A 54 -16.55 -9.98 -13.40
C ASP A 54 -15.95 -9.08 -14.47
N LYS A 55 -15.88 -9.64 -15.67
CA LYS A 55 -15.56 -8.99 -16.93
C LYS A 55 -16.65 -7.98 -17.25
N LEU A 56 -16.77 -6.91 -16.47
CA LEU A 56 -17.70 -5.84 -16.83
C LEU A 56 -17.16 -4.45 -16.49
N GLN A 57 -16.91 -3.75 -17.60
CA GLN A 57 -17.25 -2.35 -17.86
C GLN A 57 -16.14 -1.31 -17.79
N LEU A 58 -16.12 -0.57 -18.90
CA LEU A 58 -15.23 0.48 -19.35
C LEU A 58 -15.19 1.72 -18.42
N GLN A 59 -15.90 1.72 -17.28
CA GLN A 59 -15.86 2.74 -16.21
C GLN A 59 -16.20 2.12 -14.84
N GLY A 60 -15.47 1.07 -14.44
CA GLY A 60 -15.64 0.44 -13.12
C GLY A 60 -15.31 1.39 -11.96
N PRO A 61 -15.83 1.12 -10.75
CA PRO A 61 -15.46 1.88 -9.54
C PRO A 61 -13.94 1.90 -9.36
N PRO A 62 -13.38 2.97 -8.76
CA PRO A 62 -11.94 3.11 -8.59
C PRO A 62 -11.37 1.85 -7.93
N LEU A 63 -10.30 1.32 -8.52
CA LEU A 63 -9.60 0.15 -8.00
C LEU A 63 -8.68 0.57 -6.85
N CYS A 64 -8.57 -0.30 -5.85
CA CYS A 64 -7.59 -0.14 -4.81
C CYS A 64 -6.17 -0.19 -5.40
N ARG A 65 -5.26 0.56 -4.79
CA ARG A 65 -3.85 0.61 -5.20
C ARG A 65 -3.05 -0.64 -4.80
N ASP A 66 -3.66 -1.60 -4.10
CA ASP A 66 -3.07 -2.91 -3.83
C ASP A 66 -2.86 -3.65 -5.16
N ALA A 67 -1.60 -3.69 -5.62
CA ALA A 67 -1.24 -4.26 -6.91
C ALA A 67 -1.34 -5.78 -6.94
N GLN A 68 -1.26 -6.44 -5.79
CA GLN A 68 -1.27 -7.91 -5.70
C GLN A 68 -2.68 -8.48 -5.58
N PHE A 69 -3.62 -7.75 -4.95
CA PHE A 69 -5.03 -8.12 -4.91
C PHE A 69 -5.88 -7.01 -5.54
N GLN A 70 -6.13 -7.11 -6.84
CA GLN A 70 -7.01 -6.16 -7.51
C GLN A 70 -8.45 -6.29 -7.01
N HIS A 71 -8.94 -5.22 -6.39
CA HIS A 71 -10.30 -5.11 -5.93
C HIS A 71 -10.78 -3.66 -6.05
N SER A 72 -12.09 -3.44 -6.20
CA SER A 72 -12.67 -2.09 -6.06
C SER A 72 -12.37 -1.49 -4.68
N ILE A 73 -12.42 -0.17 -4.53
CA ILE A 73 -12.38 0.48 -3.20
C ILE A 73 -13.66 0.12 -2.44
N ARG A 74 -13.53 -0.62 -1.33
CA ARG A 74 -14.68 -1.15 -0.54
C ARG A 74 -14.55 -0.97 0.97
N SER A 75 -13.41 -0.48 1.44
CA SER A 75 -13.12 -0.30 2.87
C SER A 75 -12.46 1.06 3.11
N LYS A 76 -12.51 1.54 4.36
CA LYS A 76 -11.83 2.77 4.77
C LYS A 76 -10.31 2.70 4.53
N ALA A 77 -9.71 1.52 4.67
CA ALA A 77 -8.30 1.28 4.31
C ALA A 77 -8.03 1.54 2.82
N CYS A 78 -8.92 1.09 1.94
CA CYS A 78 -8.81 1.35 0.50
C CYS A 78 -8.95 2.84 0.18
N GLU A 79 -9.91 3.50 0.83
CA GLU A 79 -10.16 4.94 0.67
C GLU A 79 -8.95 5.76 1.15
N ALA A 80 -8.41 5.46 2.33
CA ALA A 80 -7.20 6.09 2.85
C ALA A 80 -6.03 5.95 1.86
N LEU A 81 -5.75 4.74 1.37
CA LEU A 81 -4.71 4.50 0.36
C LEU A 81 -4.93 5.28 -0.95
N SER A 82 -6.19 5.50 -1.34
CA SER A 82 -6.52 6.26 -2.55
C SER A 82 -6.11 7.74 -2.47
N HIS A 83 -6.05 8.30 -1.25
CA HIS A 83 -5.65 9.68 -0.99
C HIS A 83 -4.15 9.87 -0.78
N PHE A 84 -3.39 8.79 -0.59
CA PHE A 84 -1.94 8.94 -0.40
C PHE A 84 -1.26 9.47 -1.67
N PRO A 85 -0.27 10.37 -1.52
CA PRO A 85 0.54 10.84 -2.63
C PRO A 85 1.55 9.76 -3.08
N PHE A 86 2.01 9.86 -4.33
CA PHE A 86 3.02 8.94 -4.89
C PHE A 86 4.44 9.22 -4.40
N ALA A 87 4.71 10.43 -3.89
CA ALA A 87 5.96 10.79 -3.29
C ALA A 87 5.72 11.69 -2.07
N VAL A 88 6.49 11.49 -1.01
CA VAL A 88 6.43 12.29 0.21
C VAL A 88 7.82 12.67 0.67
N SER A 89 7.94 13.85 1.28
CA SER A 89 9.20 14.25 1.92
C SER A 89 9.46 13.31 3.10
N LEU A 90 10.70 12.90 3.30
CA LEU A 90 11.13 12.14 4.48
C LEU A 90 10.74 12.84 5.80
N TYR A 91 10.54 14.14 5.77
CA TYR A 91 10.22 14.97 6.93
C TYR A 91 8.73 15.26 7.10
N ALA A 92 7.85 14.65 6.29
CA ALA A 92 6.41 14.92 6.30
C ALA A 92 5.67 14.40 7.56
N GLY A 93 6.38 13.91 8.57
CA GLY A 93 5.81 13.61 9.89
C GLY A 93 4.94 12.35 9.96
N TYR A 94 5.00 11.45 8.99
CA TYR A 94 4.26 10.18 9.04
C TYR A 94 4.74 9.32 10.23
N THR A 95 3.78 8.87 11.04
CA THR A 95 3.97 8.41 12.43
C THR A 95 4.81 7.14 12.60
N LEU A 96 4.92 6.29 11.57
CA LEU A 96 5.72 5.06 11.63
C LEU A 96 6.39 4.83 10.29
N ILE A 97 7.71 5.07 10.24
CA ILE A 97 8.55 4.72 9.09
C ILE A 97 9.60 3.71 9.58
N LEU A 98 9.39 2.43 9.28
CA LEU A 98 10.40 1.41 9.58
C LEU A 98 11.40 1.29 8.43
N LEU A 99 12.69 1.42 8.74
CA LEU A 99 13.80 1.26 7.80
C LEU A 99 14.32 -0.18 7.84
N LYS A 100 14.22 -0.90 6.72
CA LYS A 100 14.87 -2.21 6.57
C LYS A 100 15.44 -2.36 5.17
N ASN A 101 16.73 -2.63 5.05
CA ASN A 101 17.42 -2.83 3.76
C ASN A 101 17.10 -1.74 2.71
N SER A 102 17.13 -0.47 3.12
CA SER A 102 16.81 0.70 2.28
C SER A 102 15.35 0.83 1.83
N LEU A 103 14.45 0.04 2.41
CA LEU A 103 12.99 0.18 2.27
C LEU A 103 12.41 0.91 3.47
N LEU A 104 11.39 1.72 3.20
CA LEU A 104 10.63 2.47 4.20
C LEU A 104 9.19 1.97 4.18
N PHE A 105 8.59 1.79 5.35
CA PHE A 105 7.21 1.27 5.47
C PHE A 105 6.34 2.19 6.29
N SER A 106 5.13 2.49 5.84
CA SER A 106 4.13 3.23 6.62
C SER A 106 2.92 2.36 6.92
N PHE A 107 2.53 2.32 8.19
CA PHE A 107 1.35 1.58 8.65
C PHE A 107 0.29 2.56 9.17
N GLY A 108 -0.98 2.18 9.03
CA GLY A 108 -2.09 3.00 9.50
C GLY A 108 -3.29 2.18 9.96
N HIS A 109 -4.12 2.85 10.76
CA HIS A 109 -5.46 2.42 11.16
C HIS A 109 -6.51 3.41 10.64
N THR A 110 -7.73 2.97 10.36
CA THR A 110 -8.82 3.74 9.74
C THR A 110 -10.14 3.72 10.51
#